data_AF-A0A0V0GS47-F1
#
_entry.id   AF-A0A0V0GS47-F1
#
_cell.length_a   1.000
_cell.length_b   1.000
_cell.length_c   1.000
_cell.angle_alpha   90.00
_cell.angle_beta   90.00
_cell.angle_gamma   90.00
#
_symmetry.space_group_name_H-M   'P 1'
#
loop_
_entity.id
_entity.type
_entity.pdbx_description
1 polymer ?
#
loop_
_entity_poly.entity_id
_entity_poly.type
_entity_poly.pdbx_seq_one_letter_code
_entity_poly.pdbx_strand_id
1 'polypeptide(L)'
;MTISERSMHRPVRIKLDPSKKPVYLTKAQREQLALQDEIADQKRCHEHLQAKYNCPSTDNHYCGKNRKRDRDRNSDRDREKEPNRVRLENLAEKELEAIHEQYLGSKKPKKRVITSSAKLRSSFDWQNSEDTSRDVNPLYQNPHEARPHFGRGFFGGIDRREQKKL
;
A
#
# COMPACT_ATOMS: atom_id res chain seq x y z
N MET A 1 59.81 35.50 32.34
CA MET A 1 58.99 34.67 31.43
C MET A 1 58.22 33.68 32.30
N THR A 2 56.92 33.88 32.50
CA THR A 2 56.07 33.02 33.36
C THR A 2 55.33 32.00 32.49
N ILE A 3 55.48 30.72 32.82
CA ILE A 3 54.86 29.59 32.12
C ILE A 3 53.44 29.41 32.66
N SER A 4 52.44 29.39 31.76
CA SER A 4 51.02 29.17 32.05
C SER A 4 50.76 27.81 32.72
N GLU A 5 49.97 27.83 33.80
CA GLU A 5 49.41 26.63 34.43
C GLU A 5 48.40 25.94 33.50
N ARG A 6 48.66 24.67 33.22
CA ARG A 6 47.80 23.79 32.42
C ARG A 6 46.70 23.23 33.31
N SER A 7 45.48 23.74 33.16
CA SER A 7 44.28 23.30 33.88
C SER A 7 43.97 21.82 33.61
N MET A 8 44.20 20.98 34.62
CA MET A 8 43.84 19.56 34.63
C MET A 8 42.33 19.42 34.85
N HIS A 9 41.58 19.16 33.79
CA HIS A 9 40.16 18.83 33.89
C HIS A 9 40.01 17.44 34.54
N ARG A 10 39.46 17.39 35.75
CA ARG A 10 39.03 16.13 36.37
C ARG A 10 37.68 15.71 35.75
N PRO A 11 37.50 14.43 35.37
CA PRO A 11 36.22 13.99 34.82
C PRO A 11 35.13 13.98 35.90
N VAL A 12 34.06 14.73 35.66
CA VAL A 12 32.86 14.73 36.49
C VAL A 12 32.11 13.41 36.27
N ARG A 13 31.93 12.62 37.33
CA ARG A 13 31.07 11.42 37.28
C ARG A 13 29.61 11.86 37.13
N ILE A 14 29.08 11.72 35.92
CA ILE A 14 27.65 11.93 35.63
C ILE A 14 26.88 10.80 36.33
N LYS A 15 26.17 11.12 37.42
CA LYS A 15 25.22 10.19 38.04
C LYS A 15 23.98 10.13 37.16
N LEU A 16 23.73 9.00 36.50
CA LEU A 16 22.49 8.76 35.76
C LEU A 16 21.32 8.64 36.75
N ASP A 17 20.30 9.49 36.59
CA ASP A 17 19.09 9.46 37.40
C ASP A 17 18.45 8.06 37.34
N PRO A 18 18.08 7.45 38.47
CA PRO A 18 17.50 6.10 38.48
C PRO A 18 16.18 6.01 37.69
N SER A 19 15.48 7.13 37.49
CA SER A 19 14.28 7.24 36.68
C SER A 19 14.52 7.10 35.16
N LYS A 20 15.77 7.23 34.69
CA LYS A 20 16.14 7.12 33.27
C LYS A 20 16.58 5.71 32.88
N LYS A 21 16.48 4.75 33.81
CA LYS A 21 16.78 3.34 33.54
C LYS A 21 15.53 2.67 32.98
N PRO A 22 15.63 1.86 31.90
CA PRO A 22 14.48 1.15 31.37
C PRO A 22 13.90 0.21 32.43
N VAL A 23 12.61 0.35 32.72
CA VAL A 23 11.87 -0.54 33.62
C VAL A 23 11.27 -1.68 32.80
N TYR A 24 11.71 -2.90 33.06
CA TYR A 24 11.20 -4.07 32.37
C TYR A 24 9.96 -4.60 33.09
N LEU A 25 8.80 -4.42 32.46
CA LEU A 25 7.52 -4.95 32.94
C LEU A 25 7.49 -6.48 32.77
N THR A 26 6.88 -7.16 33.75
CA THR A 26 6.61 -8.59 33.65
C THR A 26 5.62 -8.88 32.52
N LYS A 27 5.60 -10.11 32.02
CA LYS A 27 4.71 -10.51 30.92
C LYS A 27 3.24 -10.21 31.24
N ALA A 28 2.79 -10.55 32.44
CA ALA A 28 1.42 -10.28 32.91
C ALA A 28 1.09 -8.78 32.96
N GLN A 29 2.03 -7.93 33.37
CA GLN A 29 1.82 -6.47 33.40
C GLN A 29 1.69 -5.89 31.99
N ARG A 30 2.44 -6.42 31.02
CA ARG A 30 2.31 -6.01 29.60
C ARG A 30 0.97 -6.42 29.02
N GLU A 31 0.49 -7.62 29.33
CA GLU A 31 -0.83 -8.11 28.88
C GLU A 31 -1.97 -7.26 29.47
N GLN A 32 -1.90 -6.90 30.76
CA GLN A 32 -2.89 -6.01 31.39
C GLN A 32 -2.92 -4.61 30.78
N LEU A 33 -1.75 -4.06 30.42
CA LEU A 33 -1.66 -2.75 29.79
C LEU A 33 -2.25 -2.77 28.37
N ALA A 34 -1.97 -3.82 27.60
CA ALA A 34 -2.57 -4.00 26.28
C ALA A 34 -4.12 -4.05 26.34
N LEU A 35 -4.67 -4.78 27.32
CA LEU A 35 -6.13 -4.82 27.53
C LEU A 35 -6.72 -3.45 27.92
N GLN A 36 -5.99 -2.64 28.71
CA GLN A 36 -6.45 -1.29 29.05
C GLN A 36 -6.45 -0.35 27.84
N ASP A 37 -5.43 -0.44 27.00
CA ASP A 37 -5.35 0.35 25.77
C ASP A 37 -6.47 -0.02 24.79
N GLU A 38 -6.78 -1.31 24.62
CA GLU A 38 -7.92 -1.76 23.81
C GLU A 38 -9.26 -1.21 24.32
N ILE A 39 -9.47 -1.22 25.64
CA ILE A 39 -10.68 -0.66 26.25
C ILE A 39 -10.73 0.87 26.05
N ALA A 40 -9.59 1.56 26.15
CA ALA A 40 -9.51 2.99 25.93
C ALA A 40 -9.82 3.36 24.47
N ASP A 41 -9.31 2.59 23.51
CA ASP A 41 -9.57 2.80 22.08
C ASP A 41 -11.00 2.46 21.71
N GLN A 42 -11.60 1.42 22.29
CA GLN A 42 -13.04 1.14 22.16
C GLN A 42 -13.89 2.30 22.70
N LYS A 43 -13.50 2.88 23.85
CA LYS A 43 -14.18 4.06 24.42
C LYS A 43 -14.05 5.29 23.54
N ARG A 44 -12.86 5.56 22.99
CA ARG A 44 -12.65 6.67 22.03
C ARG A 44 -13.49 6.49 20.76
N CYS A 45 -13.52 5.28 20.22
CA CYS A 45 -14.37 4.94 19.08
C CYS A 45 -15.85 5.16 19.40
N HIS A 46 -16.29 4.71 20.57
CA HIS A 46 -17.69 4.85 21.00
C HIS A 46 -18.08 6.30 21.26
N GLU A 47 -17.20 7.09 21.89
CA GLU A 47 -17.38 8.52 22.13
C GLU A 47 -17.44 9.31 20.82
N HIS A 48 -16.56 9.01 19.87
CA HIS A 48 -16.59 9.63 18.54
C HIS A 48 -17.89 9.30 17.78
N LEU A 49 -18.39 8.08 17.93
CA LEU A 49 -19.70 7.69 17.38
C LEU A 49 -20.83 8.43 18.09
N GLN A 50 -20.87 8.46 19.43
CA GLN A 50 -21.89 9.20 20.18
C GLN A 50 -21.89 10.69 19.85
N ALA A 51 -20.73 11.32 19.70
CA ALA A 51 -20.61 12.72 19.32
C ALA A 51 -21.20 13.00 17.92
N LYS A 52 -21.14 12.04 16.99
CA LYS A 52 -21.82 12.13 15.68
C LYS A 52 -23.34 12.03 15.80
N TYR A 53 -23.88 11.36 16.82
CA TYR A 53 -25.32 11.22 17.03
C TYR A 53 -25.93 12.35 17.88
N ASN A 54 -25.12 13.02 18.71
CA ASN A 54 -25.56 14.11 19.59
C ASN A 54 -25.40 15.52 18.99
N CYS A 55 -25.04 15.67 17.72
CA CYS A 55 -25.06 16.98 17.07
C CYS A 55 -26.52 17.47 16.91
N PRO A 56 -26.89 18.64 17.45
CA PRO A 56 -28.18 19.24 17.17
C PRO A 56 -28.21 19.64 15.70
N SER A 57 -28.95 18.88 14.89
CA SER A 57 -29.15 19.17 13.48
C SER A 57 -29.93 20.48 13.32
N THR A 58 -29.24 21.60 13.13
CA THR A 58 -29.83 22.77 12.48
C THR A 58 -29.93 22.47 10.98
N ASP A 59 -31.10 22.71 10.42
CA ASP A 59 -31.50 22.54 9.01
C ASP A 59 -31.89 21.13 8.55
N ASN A 60 -33.06 20.69 9.01
CA ASN A 60 -33.79 19.52 8.49
C ASN A 60 -35.16 19.91 7.91
N HIS A 61 -35.22 20.94 7.07
CA HIS A 61 -36.42 21.32 6.30
C HIS A 61 -36.08 21.54 4.83
N TYR A 62 -35.92 20.44 4.06
CA TYR A 62 -36.31 20.27 2.64
C TYR A 62 -35.59 19.05 2.00
N CYS A 63 -36.05 17.80 2.19
CA CYS A 63 -35.78 16.73 1.21
C CYS A 63 -36.62 15.45 1.47
N GLY A 64 -37.94 15.57 1.53
CA GLY A 64 -38.84 14.42 1.74
C GLY A 64 -39.23 13.65 0.48
N LYS A 65 -38.83 14.10 -0.74
CA LYS A 65 -39.45 13.62 -2.00
C LYS A 65 -38.52 12.99 -3.05
N ASN A 66 -37.20 12.91 -2.81
CA ASN A 66 -36.23 12.38 -3.80
C ASN A 66 -35.57 11.02 -3.46
N ARG A 67 -35.91 10.37 -2.34
CA ARG A 67 -35.25 9.11 -1.93
C ARG A 67 -35.46 7.90 -2.85
N LYS A 68 -36.47 7.90 -3.72
CA LYS A 68 -36.69 6.76 -4.64
C LYS A 68 -35.77 6.81 -5.87
N ARG A 69 -35.42 7.99 -6.37
CA ARG A 69 -34.57 8.14 -7.58
C ARG A 69 -33.07 7.98 -7.27
N ASP A 70 -32.64 8.24 -6.04
CA ASP A 70 -31.23 8.05 -5.63
C ASP A 70 -30.88 6.59 -5.34
N ARG A 71 -31.87 5.74 -4.98
CA ARG A 71 -31.64 4.32 -4.73
C ARG A 71 -31.32 3.55 -6.02
N ASP A 72 -31.98 3.87 -7.13
CA ASP A 72 -31.68 3.26 -8.43
C ASP A 72 -30.27 3.64 -8.93
N ARG A 73 -29.84 4.91 -8.75
CA ARG A 73 -28.48 5.34 -9.10
C ARG A 73 -27.38 4.73 -8.22
N ASN A 74 -27.66 4.45 -6.95
CA ASN A 74 -26.68 3.78 -6.08
C ASN A 74 -26.55 2.29 -6.41
N SER A 75 -27.65 1.62 -6.78
CA SER A 75 -27.61 0.20 -7.14
C SER A 75 -26.76 -0.09 -8.38
N ASP A 76 -26.76 0.79 -9.38
CA ASP A 76 -25.88 0.65 -10.55
C ASP A 76 -24.41 0.94 -10.20
N ARG A 77 -24.17 1.91 -9.30
CA ARG A 77 -22.82 2.29 -8.86
C ARG A 77 -22.15 1.23 -7.99
N ASP A 78 -22.93 0.49 -7.19
CA ASP A 78 -22.45 -0.64 -6.40
C ASP A 78 -22.12 -1.86 -7.29
N ARG A 79 -22.87 -2.07 -8.38
CA ARG A 79 -22.63 -3.18 -9.32
C ARG A 79 -21.32 -3.05 -10.10
N GLU A 80 -20.92 -1.84 -10.47
CA GLU A 80 -19.64 -1.53 -11.13
C GLU A 80 -18.43 -1.55 -10.17
N LYS A 81 -18.68 -1.49 -8.86
CA LYS A 81 -17.64 -1.44 -7.82
C LYS A 81 -17.13 -2.84 -7.44
N GLU A 82 -18.00 -3.83 -7.48
CA GLU A 82 -17.68 -5.24 -7.21
C GLU A 82 -16.57 -5.82 -8.12
N PRO A 83 -16.60 -5.71 -9.47
CA PRO A 83 -15.55 -6.28 -10.31
C PRO A 83 -14.18 -5.62 -10.10
N ASN A 84 -14.16 -4.32 -9.77
CA ASN A 84 -12.93 -3.62 -9.44
C ASN A 84 -12.34 -4.06 -8.09
N ARG A 85 -13.18 -4.34 -7.10
CA ARG A 85 -12.74 -4.85 -5.79
C ARG A 85 -12.08 -6.22 -5.91
N VAL A 86 -12.74 -7.16 -6.59
CA VAL A 86 -12.20 -8.51 -6.81
C VAL A 86 -10.86 -8.46 -7.56
N ARG A 87 -10.74 -7.55 -8.54
CA ARG A 87 -9.49 -7.37 -9.29
C ARG A 87 -8.36 -6.80 -8.42
N LEU A 88 -8.65 -5.82 -7.56
CA LEU A 88 -7.69 -5.25 -6.62
C LEU A 88 -7.23 -6.27 -5.57
N GLU A 89 -8.17 -7.06 -5.05
CA GLU A 89 -7.89 -8.15 -4.11
C GLU A 89 -6.96 -9.19 -4.73
N ASN A 90 -7.22 -9.60 -5.98
CA ASN A 90 -6.36 -10.56 -6.68
C ASN A 90 -4.95 -10.02 -6.97
N LEU A 91 -4.79 -8.72 -7.21
CA LEU A 91 -3.48 -8.09 -7.37
C LEU A 91 -2.71 -8.06 -6.05
N ALA A 92 -3.39 -7.77 -4.95
CA ALA A 92 -2.79 -7.80 -3.61
C ALA A 92 -2.34 -9.21 -3.21
N GLU A 93 -3.11 -10.24 -3.54
CA GLU A 93 -2.71 -11.64 -3.32
C GLU A 93 -1.43 -12.00 -4.09
N LYS A 94 -1.33 -11.57 -5.35
CA LYS A 94 -0.13 -11.80 -6.17
C LYS A 94 1.09 -11.03 -5.67
N GLU A 95 0.90 -9.81 -5.15
CA GLU A 95 1.98 -9.04 -4.52
C GLU A 95 2.52 -9.78 -3.29
N LEU A 96 1.63 -10.29 -2.44
CA LEU A 96 2.02 -11.11 -1.28
C LEU A 96 2.74 -12.39 -1.70
N GLU A 97 2.29 -13.04 -2.78
CA GLU A 97 2.96 -14.22 -3.34
C GLU A 97 4.37 -13.87 -3.86
N ALA A 98 4.53 -12.75 -4.56
CA ALA A 98 5.85 -12.29 -5.03
C ALA A 98 6.82 -12.00 -3.88
N ILE A 99 6.35 -11.34 -2.82
CA ILE A 99 7.14 -11.12 -1.60
C ILE A 99 7.49 -12.45 -0.93
N HIS A 100 6.50 -13.34 -0.82
CA HIS A 100 6.69 -14.67 -0.25
C HIS A 100 7.75 -15.45 -1.02
N GLU A 101 7.70 -15.47 -2.35
CA GLU A 101 8.70 -16.12 -3.19
C GLU A 101 10.08 -15.49 -3.09
N GLN A 102 10.18 -14.16 -2.99
CA GLN A 102 11.47 -13.47 -2.85
C GLN A 102 12.20 -13.83 -1.56
N TYR A 103 11.47 -13.97 -0.44
CA TYR A 103 12.07 -14.17 0.88
C TYR A 103 12.10 -15.64 1.33
N LEU A 104 11.06 -16.41 1.04
CA LEU A 104 10.96 -17.83 1.40
C LEU A 104 11.36 -18.77 0.25
N GLY A 105 11.55 -18.23 -0.96
CA GLY A 105 11.98 -18.96 -2.14
C GLY A 105 10.81 -19.63 -2.87
N SER A 106 10.84 -19.63 -4.20
CA SER A 106 9.86 -20.34 -5.02
C SER A 106 10.09 -21.85 -4.98
N LYS A 107 9.00 -22.62 -5.06
CA LYS A 107 9.09 -24.08 -5.26
C LYS A 107 9.61 -24.34 -6.68
N LYS A 108 10.68 -25.13 -6.80
CA LYS A 108 11.27 -25.46 -8.11
C LYS A 108 10.21 -26.10 -9.02
N PRO A 109 9.90 -25.52 -10.20
CA PRO A 109 8.92 -26.10 -11.10
C PRO A 109 9.40 -27.47 -11.56
N LYS A 110 8.49 -28.45 -11.56
CA LYS A 110 8.80 -29.81 -12.00
C LYS A 110 9.08 -29.79 -13.50
N LYS A 111 10.28 -30.24 -13.89
CA LYS A 111 10.65 -30.41 -15.30
C LYS A 111 9.69 -31.42 -15.94
N ARG A 112 8.87 -30.97 -16.89
CA ARG A 112 8.01 -31.86 -17.68
C ARG A 112 8.87 -32.61 -18.70
N VAL A 113 8.56 -33.89 -18.94
CA VAL A 113 9.19 -34.66 -20.02
C VAL A 113 8.64 -34.12 -21.33
N ILE A 114 9.48 -33.41 -22.07
CA ILE A 114 9.16 -32.88 -23.40
C ILE A 114 9.67 -33.89 -24.43
N THR A 115 8.78 -34.36 -25.31
CA THR A 115 9.10 -35.25 -26.44
C THR A 115 10.12 -34.58 -27.37
N SER A 116 11.07 -35.36 -27.90
CA SER A 116 12.14 -34.86 -28.79
C SER A 116 11.63 -34.08 -30.00
N SER A 117 10.48 -34.45 -30.57
CA SER A 117 9.84 -33.73 -31.68
C SER A 117 9.39 -32.31 -31.31
N ALA A 118 8.96 -32.06 -30.07
CA ALA A 118 8.58 -30.74 -29.59
C ALA A 118 9.80 -29.82 -29.36
N LYS A 119 10.97 -30.41 -29.04
CA LYS A 119 12.23 -29.65 -28.91
C LYS A 119 12.83 -29.24 -30.26
N LEU A 120 12.50 -29.96 -31.32
CA LEU A 120 12.94 -29.68 -32.70
C LEU A 120 11.93 -28.86 -33.49
N ARG A 121 10.76 -28.57 -32.91
CA ARG A 121 9.76 -27.71 -33.53
C ARG A 121 10.16 -26.25 -33.29
N SER A 122 10.83 -25.66 -34.27
CA SER A 122 11.17 -24.24 -34.24
C SER A 122 9.89 -23.40 -34.22
N SER A 123 9.61 -22.77 -33.08
CA SER A 123 8.65 -21.67 -33.00
C SER A 123 9.44 -20.38 -33.19
N PHE A 124 9.10 -19.60 -34.20
CA PHE A 124 9.69 -18.27 -34.41
C PHE A 124 8.86 -17.16 -33.76
N ASP A 125 7.64 -17.49 -33.31
CA ASP A 125 6.77 -16.58 -32.59
C ASP A 125 7.11 -16.56 -31.10
N TRP A 126 6.98 -15.38 -30.49
CA TRP A 126 7.07 -15.18 -29.05
C TRP A 126 5.89 -15.83 -28.34
N GLN A 127 6.17 -16.54 -27.25
CA GLN A 127 5.11 -17.11 -26.41
C GLN A 127 4.56 -16.05 -25.45
N ASN A 128 3.24 -16.03 -25.22
CA ASN A 128 2.62 -15.11 -24.25
C ASN A 128 3.12 -15.31 -22.81
N SER A 129 3.66 -16.48 -22.47
CA SER A 129 4.27 -16.73 -21.17
C SER A 129 5.63 -16.04 -20.99
N GLU A 130 6.22 -15.54 -22.07
CA GLU A 130 7.48 -14.80 -22.05
C GLU A 130 7.24 -13.28 -21.93
N ASP A 131 5.98 -12.84 -21.91
CA ASP A 131 5.61 -11.44 -21.69
C ASP A 131 5.84 -11.03 -20.23
N THR A 132 6.70 -10.03 -20.04
CA THR A 132 7.08 -9.46 -18.73
C THR A 132 6.50 -8.08 -18.48
N SER A 133 5.66 -7.57 -19.39
CA SER A 133 5.09 -6.22 -19.29
C SER A 133 4.02 -6.06 -18.21
N ARG A 134 3.46 -7.15 -17.71
CA ARG A 134 2.38 -7.13 -16.72
C ARG A 134 2.92 -7.17 -15.30
N ASP A 135 2.66 -6.12 -14.54
CA ASP A 135 3.06 -6.00 -13.14
C ASP A 135 1.84 -6.17 -12.21
N VAL A 136 2.09 -6.58 -10.96
CA VAL A 136 1.09 -6.60 -9.89
C VAL A 136 0.81 -5.20 -9.35
N ASN A 137 1.83 -4.32 -9.38
CA ASN A 137 1.77 -2.98 -8.86
C ASN A 137 1.14 -2.02 -9.90
N PRO A 138 0.08 -1.29 -9.53
CA PRO A 138 -0.61 -0.37 -10.44
C PRO A 138 0.29 0.75 -10.99
N LEU A 139 1.34 1.15 -10.26
CA LEU A 139 2.28 2.20 -10.69
C LEU A 139 3.09 1.79 -11.91
N TYR A 140 3.45 0.51 -12.00
CA TYR A 140 4.21 -0.03 -13.14
C TYR A 140 3.29 -0.54 -14.25
N GLN A 141 2.03 -0.87 -13.93
CA GLN A 141 1.02 -1.24 -14.92
C GLN A 141 0.55 -0.04 -15.78
N ASN A 142 0.44 1.15 -15.17
CA ASN A 142 0.10 2.40 -15.86
C ASN A 142 1.22 3.43 -15.65
N PRO A 143 2.40 3.22 -16.27
CA PRO A 143 3.50 4.14 -16.13
C PRO A 143 3.10 5.50 -16.73
N HIS A 144 3.42 6.59 -16.03
CA HIS A 144 3.20 7.92 -16.57
C HIS A 144 4.01 8.11 -17.86
N GLU A 145 3.31 8.25 -18.98
CA GLU A 145 3.95 8.40 -20.28
C GLU A 145 4.80 9.67 -20.32
N ALA A 146 6.06 9.52 -20.73
CA ALA A 146 6.96 10.65 -20.91
C ALA A 146 6.44 11.52 -22.05
N ARG A 147 6.20 12.82 -21.78
CA ARG A 147 5.81 13.79 -22.81
C ARG A 147 7.02 14.08 -23.71
N PRO A 148 7.05 13.63 -24.98
CA PRO A 148 8.22 13.82 -25.83
C PRO A 148 8.48 15.30 -26.05
N HIS A 149 9.74 15.72 -25.89
CA HIS A 149 10.19 17.11 -25.99
C HIS A 149 9.24 18.11 -25.28
N PHE A 150 8.88 17.80 -24.04
CA PHE A 150 8.00 18.64 -23.22
C PHE A 150 6.62 18.90 -23.86
N GLY A 151 6.09 17.94 -24.60
CA GLY A 151 4.78 18.01 -25.27
C GLY A 151 4.82 18.66 -26.66
N ARG A 152 6.01 18.99 -27.18
CA ARG A 152 6.18 19.48 -28.56
C ARG A 152 6.68 18.40 -29.53
N GLY A 153 7.20 17.30 -28.99
CA GLY A 153 7.76 16.19 -29.75
C GLY A 153 6.73 15.10 -30.04
N PHE A 154 7.15 14.13 -30.85
CA PHE A 154 6.37 12.95 -31.19
C PHE A 154 7.25 11.71 -31.03
N PHE A 155 6.66 10.58 -30.64
CA PHE A 155 7.33 9.29 -30.65
C PHE A 155 7.64 8.87 -32.10
N GLY A 156 8.82 8.29 -32.32
CA GLY A 156 9.20 7.75 -33.62
C GLY A 156 8.38 6.52 -33.98
N GLY A 157 8.09 6.34 -35.27
CA GLY A 157 7.36 5.16 -35.78
C GLY A 157 5.84 5.16 -35.57
N ILE A 158 5.30 6.06 -34.77
CA ILE A 158 3.85 6.22 -34.54
C ILE A 158 3.34 7.43 -35.33
N ASP A 159 2.17 7.34 -35.98
CA ASP A 159 1.64 8.46 -36.76
C ASP A 159 1.34 9.70 -35.88
N ARG A 160 1.69 10.87 -36.40
CA ARG A 160 1.51 12.16 -35.73
C ARG A 160 0.04 12.50 -35.52
N ARG A 161 -0.86 12.02 -36.38
CA ARG A 161 -2.31 12.26 -36.23
C ARG A 161 -2.88 11.44 -35.07
N GLU A 162 -2.44 10.20 -34.92
CA GLU A 162 -2.84 9.31 -33.83
C GLU A 162 -2.32 9.80 -32.49
N GLN A 163 -1.06 10.24 -32.43
CA GLN A 163 -0.45 10.79 -31.20
C GLN A 163 -1.12 12.07 -30.69
N LYS A 164 -1.76 12.86 -31.56
CA LYS A 164 -2.49 14.07 -31.17
C LYS A 164 -3.92 13.82 -30.70
N LYS A 165 -4.43 12.61 -30.93
CA LYS A 165 -5.80 12.22 -30.55
C LYS A 165 -5.86 11.68 -29.12
N LEU A 166 -4.72 11.22 -28.60
CA LEU A 166 -4.47 10.86 -27.20
C LEU A 166 -4.39 12.12 -26.32
#